data_AF-A0A349XVR9-F1
#
_entry.id   AF-A0A349XVR9-F1
#
_cell.length_a   1.000
_cell.length_b   1.000
_cell.length_c   1.000
_cell.angle_alpha   90.00
_cell.angle_beta   90.00
_cell.angle_gamma   90.00
#
_symmetry.space_group_name_H-M   'P 1'
#
loop_
_entity.id
_entity.type
_entity.pdbx_description
1 polymer ?
#
loop_
_entity_poly.entity_id
_entity_poly.type
_entity_poly.pdbx_seq_one_letter_code
_entity_poly.pdbx_strand_id
1 'polypeptide(L)'
;MIENRRKKSLIALSMVTPFIVVFATFFLYPLIEMVRMSFTDAPLIGDGNWVGFANYAKLLSDRLFITSLKNNGYFVLLTVVPTTVIALMIALAVSRLSGV
;
A
#
# COMPACT_ATOMS: atom_id res chain seq x y z
N MET A 1 -34.21 10.13 23.21
CA MET A 1 -33.85 10.48 21.81
C MET A 1 -33.45 9.19 21.09
N ILE A 2 -34.41 8.48 20.50
CA ILE A 2 -34.15 7.19 19.83
C ILE A 2 -33.66 7.50 18.41
N GLU A 3 -32.35 7.60 18.24
CA GLU A 3 -31.77 7.82 16.92
C GLU A 3 -31.86 6.54 16.11
N ASN A 4 -32.51 6.64 14.94
CA ASN A 4 -32.68 5.51 14.04
C ASN A 4 -31.33 5.15 13.40
N ARG A 5 -30.63 4.16 13.98
CA ARG A 5 -29.28 3.71 13.58
C ARG A 5 -29.16 3.48 12.06
N ARG A 6 -30.20 2.94 11.42
CA ARG A 6 -30.24 2.73 9.96
C ARG A 6 -30.13 4.03 9.17
N LYS A 7 -30.81 5.09 9.59
CA LYS A 7 -30.77 6.40 8.93
C LYS A 7 -29.38 7.02 9.04
N LYS A 8 -28.72 6.88 10.20
CA LYS A 8 -27.34 7.33 10.40
C LYS A 8 -26.35 6.57 9.53
N SER A 9 -26.45 5.25 9.45
CA SER A 9 -25.60 4.44 8.59
C SER A 9 -25.76 4.77 7.11
N LEU A 10 -27.00 5.03 6.64
CA LEU A 10 -27.24 5.43 5.25
C LEU A 10 -26.64 6.81 4.93
N ILE A 11 -26.76 7.78 5.84
CA ILE A 11 -26.14 9.10 5.68
C ILE A 11 -24.61 8.95 5.64
N ALA A 12 -24.03 8.23 6.61
CA ALA A 12 -22.59 7.97 6.64
C ALA A 12 -22.10 7.27 5.36
N LEU A 13 -22.83 6.26 4.88
CA LEU A 13 -22.49 5.57 3.63
C LEU A 13 -22.54 6.52 2.44
N SER A 14 -23.57 7.37 2.33
CA SER A 14 -23.67 8.34 1.23
C SER A 14 -22.50 9.33 1.19
N MET A 15 -21.99 9.74 2.36
CA MET A 15 -20.83 10.64 2.47
C MET A 15 -19.52 9.97 2.06
N VAL A 16 -19.34 8.67 2.35
CA VAL A 16 -18.12 7.93 2.02
C VAL A 16 -18.17 7.34 0.60
N THR A 17 -19.36 7.12 0.06
CA THR A 17 -19.57 6.60 -1.31
C THR A 17 -18.73 7.28 -2.39
N PRO A 18 -18.66 8.63 -2.51
CA PRO A 18 -17.84 9.25 -3.55
C PRO A 18 -16.35 8.91 -3.43
N PHE A 19 -15.82 8.83 -2.21
CA PHE A 19 -14.46 8.36 -1.98
C PHE A 19 -14.29 6.90 -2.41
N ILE A 20 -15.21 6.02 -2.03
CA ILE A 20 -15.16 4.59 -2.40
C ILE A 20 -15.17 4.43 -3.92
N VAL A 21 -16.02 5.17 -4.63
CA VAL A 21 -16.11 5.09 -6.10
C VAL A 21 -14.79 5.52 -6.75
N VAL A 22 -14.21 6.64 -6.31
CA VAL A 22 -12.93 7.13 -6.83
C VAL A 22 -11.80 6.15 -6.50
N PHE A 23 -11.70 5.71 -5.24
CA PHE A 23 -10.71 4.73 -4.81
C PHE A 23 -10.83 3.42 -5.59
N ALA A 24 -12.05 2.90 -5.75
CA ALA A 24 -12.30 1.66 -6.46
C ALA A 24 -11.86 1.76 -7.93
N THR A 25 -12.20 2.87 -8.59
CA THR A 25 -11.96 3.04 -10.03
C THR A 25 -10.50 3.35 -10.34
N PHE A 26 -9.87 4.23 -9.57
CA PHE A 26 -8.53 4.74 -9.89
C PHE A 26 -7.40 4.07 -9.11
N PHE A 27 -7.70 3.30 -8.06
CA PHE A 27 -6.68 2.60 -7.27
C PHE A 27 -6.93 1.09 -7.25
N LEU A 28 -8.10 0.65 -6.80
CA LEU A 28 -8.36 -0.78 -6.62
C LEU A 28 -8.43 -1.54 -7.95
N TYR A 29 -9.15 -1.00 -8.94
CA TYR A 29 -9.24 -1.58 -10.27
C TYR A 29 -7.86 -1.74 -10.94
N PRO A 30 -7.02 -0.69 -11.08
CA PRO A 30 -5.70 -0.86 -11.69
C PRO A 30 -4.78 -1.75 -10.85
N LEU A 31 -4.89 -1.77 -9.52
CA LEU A 31 -4.15 -2.72 -8.68
C LEU A 31 -4.51 -4.18 -9.01
N ILE A 32 -5.80 -4.49 -9.14
CA ILE A 32 -6.26 -5.84 -9.50
C ILE A 32 -5.75 -6.21 -10.88
N GLU A 33 -5.82 -5.29 -11.86
CA GLU A 33 -5.27 -5.54 -13.20
C GLU A 33 -3.76 -5.73 -13.19
N MET A 34 -3.00 -4.94 -12.43
CA MET A 34 -1.55 -5.12 -12.26
C MET A 34 -1.22 -6.50 -11.69
N VAL A 35 -1.99 -6.96 -10.69
CA VAL A 35 -1.84 -8.29 -10.10
C VAL A 35 -2.22 -9.37 -11.11
N ARG A 36 -3.30 -9.20 -11.89
CA ARG A 36 -3.68 -10.16 -12.94
C ARG A 36 -2.60 -10.26 -14.01
N MET A 37 -2.08 -9.12 -14.47
CA MET A 37 -1.03 -9.02 -15.48
C MET A 37 0.30 -9.61 -15.01
N SER A 38 0.64 -9.55 -13.72
CA SER A 38 1.89 -10.14 -13.21
C SER A 38 1.96 -11.67 -13.33
N PHE A 39 0.81 -12.34 -13.51
CA PHE A 39 0.73 -13.76 -13.84
C PHE A 39 0.70 -14.06 -15.35
N THR A 40 0.87 -13.04 -16.19
CA THR A 40 0.90 -13.16 -17.66
C THR A 40 2.26 -12.75 -18.23
N ASP A 41 2.57 -13.19 -19.45
CA ASP A 41 3.74 -12.72 -20.21
C ASP A 41 3.39 -11.56 -21.16
N ALA A 42 2.54 -10.64 -20.69
CA ALA A 42 2.04 -9.53 -21.51
C ALA A 42 3.17 -8.62 -22.02
N PRO A 43 3.30 -8.41 -23.34
CA PRO A 43 4.19 -7.39 -23.90
C PRO A 43 3.67 -5.98 -23.57
N LEU A 44 4.49 -4.94 -23.82
CA LEU A 44 4.09 -3.55 -23.59
C LEU A 44 2.81 -3.16 -24.36
N ILE A 45 2.55 -3.80 -25.50
CA ILE A 45 1.36 -3.61 -26.32
C ILE A 45 0.86 -5.00 -26.75
N GLY A 46 -0.38 -5.33 -26.38
CA GLY A 46 -1.03 -6.58 -26.75
C GLY A 46 -1.37 -7.47 -25.55
N ASP A 47 -2.07 -8.56 -25.83
CA ASP A 47 -2.48 -9.51 -24.80
C ASP A 47 -1.37 -10.51 -24.49
N GLY A 48 -1.16 -10.79 -23.19
CA GLY A 48 -0.25 -11.82 -22.71
C GLY A 48 -0.94 -13.15 -22.47
N ASN A 49 -0.19 -14.23 -22.59
CA ASN A 49 -0.61 -15.56 -22.17
C ASN A 49 -0.47 -15.70 -20.66
N TRP A 50 -1.32 -16.53 -20.06
CA TRP A 50 -1.22 -16.87 -18.64
C TRP A 50 -0.02 -17.79 -18.39
N VAL A 51 0.96 -17.32 -17.61
CA VAL A 51 2.21 -18.05 -17.28
C VAL A 51 2.30 -18.41 -15.79
N GLY A 52 1.28 -18.08 -15.00
CA GLY A 52 1.24 -18.36 -13.57
C GLY A 52 2.40 -17.72 -12.83
N PHE A 53 3.14 -18.50 -12.03
CA PHE A 53 4.22 -18.00 -11.17
C PHE A 53 5.58 -17.87 -11.86
N ALA A 54 5.68 -18.11 -13.17
CA ALA A 54 6.95 -18.09 -13.89
C ALA A 54 7.71 -16.75 -13.75
N ASN A 55 6.99 -15.63 -13.82
CA ASN A 55 7.57 -14.29 -13.63
C ASN A 55 8.21 -14.12 -12.25
N TYR A 56 7.55 -14.60 -11.20
CA TYR A 56 8.06 -14.53 -9.83
C TYR A 56 9.30 -15.41 -9.63
N ALA A 57 9.29 -16.63 -10.16
CA ALA A 57 10.45 -17.52 -10.11
C ALA A 57 11.67 -16.90 -10.81
N LYS A 58 11.46 -16.31 -12.00
CA LYS A 58 12.49 -15.57 -12.74
C LYS A 58 13.03 -14.40 -11.93
N LEU A 59 12.15 -13.60 -11.33
CA LEU A 59 12.52 -12.42 -10.53
C LEU A 59 13.37 -12.80 -9.30
N LEU A 60 13.01 -13.89 -8.60
CA LEU A 60 13.76 -14.36 -7.44
C LEU A 60 15.15 -14.89 -7.78
N SER A 61 15.35 -15.36 -9.01
CA SER A 61 16.67 -15.77 -9.52
C SER A 61 17.51 -14.61 -10.08
N ASP A 62 16.92 -13.43 -10.26
CA ASP A 62 17.58 -12.27 -10.85
C ASP A 62 18.47 -11.56 -9.81
N ARG A 63 19.79 -11.58 -10.06
CA ARG A 63 20.79 -10.95 -9.19
C ARG A 63 20.57 -9.45 -9.02
N LEU A 64 20.13 -8.75 -10.07
CA LEU A 64 19.87 -7.32 -10.01
C LEU A 64 18.66 -7.05 -9.11
N PHE A 65 17.59 -7.83 -9.26
CA PHE A 65 16.41 -7.71 -8.39
C PHE A 65 16.77 -7.93 -6.91
N ILE A 66 17.50 -9.00 -6.59
CA ILE A 66 17.90 -9.31 -5.21
C ILE A 66 18.81 -8.23 -4.63
N THR A 67 19.72 -7.68 -5.44
CA THR A 67 20.61 -6.59 -5.01
C THR A 67 19.81 -5.32 -4.73
N SER A 68 18.90 -4.93 -5.63
CA SER A 68 18.02 -3.77 -5.44
C SER A 68 17.09 -3.94 -4.24
N LEU A 69 16.55 -5.14 -4.01
CA LEU A 69 15.70 -5.44 -2.86
C LEU A 69 16.47 -5.29 -1.55
N LYS A 70 17.70 -5.81 -1.48
CA LYS A 70 18.59 -5.62 -0.31
C LYS A 70 18.90 -4.14 -0.10
N ASN A 71 19.27 -3.42 -1.14
CA ASN A 71 19.60 -1.99 -1.06
C ASN A 71 18.39 -1.17 -0.57
N ASN A 72 17.18 -1.45 -1.06
CA ASN A 72 15.96 -0.81 -0.58
C ASN A 72 15.67 -1.16 0.89
N GLY A 73 15.85 -2.42 1.27
CA GLY A 73 15.74 -2.84 2.67
C GLY A 73 16.72 -2.12 3.59
N TYR A 74 17.99 -2.00 3.18
CA TYR A 74 19.00 -1.22 3.90
C TYR A 74 18.62 0.26 3.98
N PHE A 75 18.11 0.85 2.89
CA PHE A 75 17.66 2.23 2.88
C PHE A 75 16.51 2.46 3.87
N VAL A 76 15.48 1.63 3.84
CA VAL A 76 14.34 1.70 4.77
C VAL A 76 14.81 1.54 6.22
N LEU A 77 15.70 0.58 6.48
CA LEU A 77 16.26 0.36 7.81
C LEU A 77 17.02 1.59 8.32
N LEU A 78 17.84 2.22 7.48
CA LEU A 78 18.66 3.37 7.86
C LEU A 78 17.88 4.69 7.90
N THR A 79 16.72 4.76 7.24
CA THR A 79 15.91 5.99 7.20
C THR A 79 14.73 5.90 8.15
N VAL A 80 13.84 4.93 7.98
CA VAL A 80 12.58 4.84 8.73
C VAL A 80 12.84 4.56 10.21
N VAL A 81 13.75 3.62 10.54
CA VAL A 81 13.99 3.27 11.95
C VAL A 81 14.59 4.45 12.72
N PRO A 82 15.71 5.07 12.30
CA PRO A 82 16.27 6.20 13.04
C PRO A 82 15.33 7.40 13.09
N THR A 83 14.66 7.74 11.99
CA THR A 83 13.72 8.88 11.98
C THR A 83 12.55 8.65 12.92
N THR A 84 11.99 7.44 12.96
CA THR A 84 10.92 7.10 13.90
C THR A 84 11.40 7.14 15.34
N VAL A 85 12.57 6.56 15.64
CA VAL A 85 13.16 6.58 16.99
C VAL A 85 13.40 8.01 17.45
N ILE A 86 14.01 8.85 16.62
CA ILE A 86 14.27 10.26 16.93
C ILE A 86 12.95 11.01 17.15
N ALA A 87 11.97 10.83 16.26
CA ALA A 87 10.65 11.47 16.40
C ALA A 87 9.96 11.08 17.71
N LEU A 88 10.03 9.79 18.10
CA LEU A 88 9.48 9.31 19.37
C LEU A 88 10.24 9.84 20.59
N MET A 89 11.57 9.90 20.54
CA MET A 89 12.37 10.50 21.61
C MET A 89 11.99 11.97 21.83
N ILE A 90 11.84 12.74 20.75
CA ILE A 90 11.40 14.14 20.81
C ILE A 90 9.97 14.22 21.36
N ALA A 91 9.04 13.40 20.85
CA ALA A 91 7.66 13.38 21.32
C ALA A 91 7.57 13.08 22.83
N LEU A 92 8.36 12.12 23.34
CA LEU A 92 8.45 11.79 24.76
C LEU A 92 9.05 12.95 25.58
N ALA A 93 10.11 13.57 25.10
CA ALA A 93 10.72 14.73 25.76
C ALA A 93 9.72 15.88 25.88
N VAL A 94 9.00 16.22 24.80
CA VAL A 94 7.97 17.25 24.79
C VAL A 94 6.80 16.89 25.70
N SER A 95 6.32 15.65 25.67
CA SER A 95 5.24 15.18 26.53
C SER A 95 5.60 15.30 28.01
N ARG A 96 6.85 14.99 28.40
CA ARG A 96 7.33 15.14 29.78
C ARG A 96 7.48 16.60 30.20
N LEU A 97 7.91 17.48 29.29
CA LEU A 97 8.07 18.92 29.56
C LEU A 97 6.73 19.66 29.62
N SER A 98 5.70 19.17 28.92
CA SER A 98 4.40 19.85 28.82
C SER A 98 3.48 19.63 30.03
N GLY A 99 3.93 18.90 31.05
CA GLY A 99 3.36 18.95 32.41
C GLY A 99 1.86 18.62 32.54
N VAL A 100 1.31 17.79 31.65
CA VAL A 100 0.00 17.14 31.84
C VAL A 100 0.22 15.64 31.99
#